data_AF-A0A137QHL5-F1
#
_entry.id   AF-A0A137QHL5-F1
#
_cell.length_a   1.000
_cell.length_b   1.000
_cell.length_c   1.000
_cell.angle_alpha   90.00
_cell.angle_beta   90.00
_cell.angle_gamma   90.00
#
_symmetry.space_group_name_H-M   'P 1'
#
loop_
_entity.id
_entity.type
_entity.pdbx_description
1 polymer ?
#
loop_
_entity_poly.entity_id
_entity_poly.type
_entity_poly.pdbx_seq_one_letter_code
_entity_poly.pdbx_strand_id
1 'polypeptide(L)'
;MLLSSVCAMKMLGNSTCGLLPHQKQLLYRSCVIPLATYSCHLWYFAGAPIVNKLKLLRQMQRNAALWITGAFRTSPSGGIESLASLIPIHLHLKKLTKRACL
;
A
#
# COMPACT_ATOMS: atom_id res chain seq x y z
N MET A 1 -6.84 10.60 3.73
CA MET A 1 -5.38 10.68 3.92
C MET A 1 -4.60 9.60 3.19
N LEU A 2 -4.82 8.30 3.45
CA LEU A 2 -4.08 7.23 2.75
C LEU A 2 -4.35 7.23 1.23
N LEU A 3 -5.62 7.30 0.83
CA LEU A 3 -5.98 7.35 -0.59
C LEU A 3 -5.41 8.58 -1.30
N SER A 4 -5.44 9.75 -0.65
CA SER A 4 -4.92 11.00 -1.21
C SER A 4 -3.40 10.99 -1.38
N SER A 5 -2.65 10.34 -0.47
CA SER A 5 -1.20 10.15 -0.63
C SER A 5 -0.85 9.28 -1.85
N VAL A 6 -1.62 8.22 -2.11
CA VAL A 6 -1.45 7.37 -3.30
C VAL A 6 -1.84 8.11 -4.58
N CYS A 7 -2.89 8.94 -4.52
CA CYS A 7 -3.25 9.81 -5.64
C CYS A 7 -2.12 10.81 -5.96
N ALA A 8 -1.52 11.42 -4.94
CA ALA A 8 -0.38 12.33 -5.13
C ALA A 8 0.84 11.61 -5.74
N MET A 9 1.14 10.38 -5.30
CA MET A 9 2.19 9.57 -5.92
C MET A 9 1.87 9.22 -7.38
N LYS A 10 0.60 8.92 -7.69
CA LYS A 10 0.15 8.74 -9.07
C LYS A 10 0.41 9.96 -9.95
N MET A 11 0.24 11.16 -9.41
CA MET A 11 0.52 12.42 -10.13
C MET A 11 2.01 12.64 -10.37
N LEU A 12 2.88 12.06 -9.53
CA LEU A 12 4.33 12.20 -9.62
C LEU A 12 4.96 11.44 -10.81
N GLY A 13 4.24 10.47 -11.39
CA GLY A 13 4.70 9.73 -12.58
C GLY A 13 3.69 9.88 -13.71
N ASN A 14 3.95 10.80 -14.64
CA ASN A 14 3.13 10.98 -15.84
C ASN A 14 3.68 10.16 -17.04
N SER A 15 2.92 10.11 -18.13
CA SER A 15 3.26 9.37 -19.35
C SER A 15 4.39 10.00 -20.20
N THR A 16 4.78 11.25 -19.95
CA THR A 16 5.78 12.00 -20.73
C THR A 16 7.16 12.07 -20.06
N CYS A 17 7.23 11.98 -18.73
CA CYS A 17 8.45 11.91 -17.92
C CYS A 17 8.23 10.93 -16.74
N GLY A 18 8.54 9.65 -16.93
CA GLY A 18 8.19 8.59 -15.98
C GLY A 18 9.32 8.23 -15.00
N LEU A 19 8.97 8.04 -13.74
CA LEU A 19 9.81 7.31 -12.77
C LEU A 19 9.92 5.83 -13.18
N LEU A 20 11.12 5.26 -13.08
CA LEU A 20 11.34 3.83 -13.29
C LEU A 20 10.51 3.02 -12.26
N PRO A 21 10.02 1.81 -12.58
CA PRO A 21 9.22 1.00 -11.65
C PRO A 21 9.92 0.78 -10.31
N HIS A 22 11.25 0.63 -10.32
CA HIS A 22 12.08 0.53 -9.12
C HIS A 22 12.03 1.80 -8.25
N GLN A 23 12.11 2.99 -8.85
CA GLN A 23 12.01 4.26 -8.11
C GLN A 23 10.61 4.47 -7.53
N LYS A 24 9.56 4.07 -8.27
CA LYS A 24 8.17 4.08 -7.77
C LYS A 24 7.99 3.16 -6.56
N GLN A 25 8.61 1.97 -6.61
CA GLN A 25 8.59 1.01 -5.51
C GLN A 25 9.31 1.56 -4.27
N LEU A 26 10.48 2.19 -4.45
CA LEU A 26 11.22 2.83 -3.35
C LEU A 26 10.40 3.96 -2.69
N LEU A 27 9.75 4.82 -3.48
CA LEU A 27 8.84 5.85 -2.98
C LEU A 27 7.69 5.24 -2.17
N TYR A 28 7.03 4.22 -2.70
CA TYR A 28 5.94 3.54 -2.00
C TYR A 28 6.42 2.95 -0.65
N ARG A 29 7.58 2.29 -0.64
CA ARG A 29 8.14 1.65 0.55
C ARG A 29 8.60 2.64 1.61
N SER A 30 9.13 3.79 1.21
CA SER A 30 9.64 4.82 2.12
C SER A 30 8.54 5.72 2.69
N CYS A 31 7.50 6.06 1.92
CA CYS A 31 6.48 7.00 2.40
C CYS A 31 5.16 6.32 2.78
N VAL A 32 4.66 5.38 1.98
CA VAL A 32 3.29 4.84 2.15
C VAL A 32 3.24 3.72 3.17
N ILE A 33 4.22 2.81 3.16
CA ILE A 33 4.29 1.70 4.14
C ILE A 33 4.39 2.22 5.58
N PRO A 34 5.28 3.16 5.95
CA PRO A 34 5.33 3.66 7.33
C PRO A 34 4.07 4.43 7.71
N LEU A 35 3.47 5.22 6.79
CA LEU A 35 2.21 5.93 7.05
C LEU A 35 1.06 4.95 7.35
N ALA A 36 0.96 3.88 6.55
CA ALA A 36 -0.02 2.82 6.75
C ALA A 36 0.24 2.05 8.05
N THR A 37 1.50 1.76 8.37
CA THR A 37 1.91 1.03 9.58
C THR A 37 1.56 1.81 10.85
N TYR A 38 1.90 3.11 10.87
CA TYR A 38 1.59 4.00 11.98
C TYR A 38 0.07 4.11 12.21
N SER A 39 -0.69 4.32 11.14
CA SER A 39 -2.16 4.41 11.23
C SER A 39 -2.79 3.08 11.67
N CYS A 40 -2.21 1.93 11.30
CA CYS A 40 -2.68 0.63 11.78
C CYS A 40 -2.46 0.43 13.28
N HIS A 41 -1.31 0.82 13.82
CA HIS A 41 -1.05 0.74 15.27
C HIS A 41 -2.07 1.57 16.06
N LEU A 42 -2.34 2.79 15.61
CA LEU A 42 -3.33 3.67 16.23
C LEU A 42 -4.74 3.06 16.22
N TRP A 43 -5.12 2.37 15.13
CA TRP A 43 -6.44 1.76 15.02
C TRP A 43 -6.60 0.46 15.80
N TYR A 44 -5.51 -0.28 16.02
CA TYR A 44 -5.54 -1.54 16.77
C TYR A 44 -5.81 -1.33 18.26
N PHE A 45 -5.37 -0.20 18.81
CA PHE A 45 -5.54 0.13 20.24
C PHE A 45 -6.98 0.60 20.59
N ALA A 46 -7.78 0.98 19.60
CA ALA A 46 -9.02 1.73 19.81
C ALA A 46 -10.32 0.90 19.73
N GLY A 47 -10.28 -0.43 19.64
CA GLY A 47 -11.48 -1.30 19.61
C GLY A 47 -12.46 -1.06 18.44
N ALA A 48 -12.11 -0.19 17.48
CA ALA A 48 -12.96 0.23 16.37
C ALA A 48 -13.07 -0.86 15.27
N PRO A 49 -14.15 -0.87 14.45
CA PRO A 49 -14.37 -1.90 13.44
C PRO A 49 -13.25 -1.94 12.39
N ILE A 50 -12.34 -2.91 12.56
CA ILE A 50 -11.09 -3.08 11.81
C ILE A 50 -11.36 -3.42 10.34
N VAL A 51 -12.49 -4.08 10.06
CA VAL A 51 -12.89 -4.56 8.72
C VAL A 51 -12.97 -3.46 7.65
N ASN A 52 -13.54 -2.30 7.97
CA ASN A 52 -13.68 -1.21 7.01
C ASN A 52 -12.34 -0.55 6.70
N LYS A 53 -11.47 -0.43 7.71
CA LYS A 53 -10.14 0.18 7.58
C LYS A 53 -9.17 -0.75 6.84
N LEU A 54 -9.29 -2.07 7.03
CA LEU A 54 -8.56 -3.07 6.25
C LEU A 54 -8.94 -3.06 4.76
N LYS A 55 -10.23 -2.83 4.43
CA LYS A 55 -10.66 -2.64 3.04
C LYS A 55 -9.95 -1.42 2.42
N LEU A 56 -9.87 -0.31 3.14
CA LEU A 56 -9.19 0.91 2.68
C LEU A 56 -7.69 0.67 2.44
N LEU A 57 -7.01 -0.04 3.35
CA LEU A 57 -5.59 -0.38 3.20
C LEU A 57 -5.32 -1.30 2.00
N ARG A 58 -6.19 -2.31 1.79
CA ARG A 58 -6.11 -3.17 0.60
C ARG A 58 -6.32 -2.38 -0.69
N GLN A 59 -7.28 -1.46 -0.70
CA GLN A 59 -7.54 -0.60 -1.86
C GLN A 59 -6.37 0.34 -2.15
N MET A 60 -5.75 0.88 -1.11
CA MET A 60 -4.54 1.70 -1.21
C MET A 60 -3.38 0.91 -1.83
N GLN A 61 -3.08 -0.28 -1.30
CA GLN A 61 -2.00 -1.13 -1.82
C GLN A 61 -2.26 -1.58 -3.26
N ARG A 62 -3.49 -1.97 -3.60
CA ARG A 62 -3.87 -2.31 -4.98
C ARG A 62 -3.64 -1.14 -5.93
N ASN A 63 -4.05 0.07 -5.56
CA ASN A 63 -3.86 1.25 -6.39
C ASN A 63 -2.38 1.60 -6.59
N ALA A 64 -1.54 1.38 -5.58
CA ALA A 64 -0.10 1.57 -5.69
C ALA A 64 0.55 0.49 -6.55
N ALA A 65 0.19 -0.78 -6.36
CA ALA A 65 0.69 -1.90 -7.17
C ALA A 65 0.35 -1.72 -8.67
N LEU A 66 -0.87 -1.28 -8.98
CA LEU A 66 -1.28 -0.94 -10.36
C LEU A 66 -0.46 0.22 -10.94
N TRP A 67 -0.11 1.23 -10.13
CA TRP A 67 0.71 2.35 -10.58
C TRP A 67 2.19 1.99 -10.81
N ILE A 68 2.73 1.08 -9.98
CA ILE A 68 4.11 0.58 -10.10
C ILE A 68 4.24 -0.33 -11.32
N THR A 69 3.32 -1.28 -11.48
CA THR A 69 3.37 -2.32 -12.54
C THR A 69 2.77 -1.85 -13.87
N GLY A 70 1.91 -0.83 -13.87
CA GLY A 70 1.15 -0.44 -15.06
C GLY A 70 0.10 -1.48 -15.48
N ALA A 71 -0.23 -2.45 -14.63
CA ALA A 71 -1.18 -3.52 -14.94
C ALA A 71 -2.62 -3.00 -15.10
N PHE A 72 -3.46 -3.80 -15.76
CA PHE A 72 -4.88 -3.47 -15.96
C PHE A 72 -5.64 -3.41 -14.64
N ARG A 73 -6.69 -2.57 -14.59
CA ARG A 73 -7.54 -2.44 -13.40
C ARG A 73 -8.24 -3.74 -13.00
N THR A 74 -8.44 -4.65 -13.95
CA THR A 74 -9.07 -5.98 -13.76
C THR A 74 -8.09 -7.05 -13.27
N SER A 75 -6.78 -6.77 -13.22
CA SER A 75 -5.78 -7.75 -12.81
C SER A 75 -5.99 -8.22 -11.35
N PRO A 76 -5.70 -9.50 -11.03
CA PRO A 76 -5.87 -10.03 -9.68
C PRO A 76 -4.89 -9.40 -8.68
N SER A 77 -5.36 -9.00 -7.49
CA SER A 77 -4.53 -8.28 -6.48
C SER A 77 -3.28 -9.05 -6.07
N GLY A 78 -3.39 -10.37 -5.84
CA GLY A 78 -2.25 -11.17 -5.40
C GLY A 78 -1.14 -11.25 -6.46
N GLY A 79 -1.51 -11.31 -7.74
CA GLY A 79 -0.55 -11.35 -8.84
C GLY A 79 0.16 -10.03 -9.08
N ILE A 80 -0.55 -8.90 -8.99
CA ILE A 80 0.09 -7.58 -9.13
C ILE A 80 0.99 -7.25 -7.94
N GLU A 81 0.67 -7.73 -6.74
CA GLU A 81 1.51 -7.55 -5.55
C GLU A 81 2.83 -8.32 -5.68
N SER A 82 2.82 -9.55 -6.21
CA SER A 82 4.04 -10.31 -6.46
C SER A 82 4.89 -9.68 -7.57
N LEU A 83 4.26 -9.23 -8.66
CA LEU A 83 4.94 -8.51 -9.74
C LEU A 83 5.54 -7.18 -9.27
N ALA A 84 4.86 -6.46 -8.39
CA ALA A 84 5.37 -5.24 -7.77
C ALA A 84 6.45 -5.51 -6.70
N SER A 85 6.79 -6.78 -6.43
CA SER A 85 7.67 -7.20 -5.33
C SER A 85 7.25 -6.59 -3.98
N LEU A 86 5.94 -6.55 -3.72
CA LEU A 86 5.34 -6.04 -2.49
C LEU A 86 4.79 -7.20 -1.66
N ILE A 87 4.99 -7.14 -0.34
CA ILE A 87 4.34 -8.08 0.59
C ILE A 87 2.86 -7.73 0.69
N PRO A 88 1.94 -8.70 0.57
CA PRO A 88 0.52 -8.48 0.76
C PRO A 88 0.20 -7.81 2.11
N ILE A 89 -0.65 -6.76 2.10
CA ILE A 89 -0.91 -5.92 3.29
C ILE A 89 -1.30 -6.75 4.52
N HIS A 90 -2.09 -7.79 4.33
CA HIS A 90 -2.62 -8.61 5.42
C HIS A 90 -1.53 -9.39 6.15
N LEU A 91 -0.50 -9.87 5.43
CA LEU A 91 0.66 -10.53 6.02
C LEU A 91 1.55 -9.51 6.74
N HIS A 92 1.70 -8.32 6.15
CA HIS A 92 2.48 -7.24 6.75
C HIS A 92 1.88 -6.81 8.10
N LEU A 93 0.56 -6.62 8.16
CA LEU A 93 -0.15 -6.28 9.40
C LEU A 93 -0.04 -7.39 10.44
N LYS A 94 -0.24 -8.66 10.06
CA LYS A 94 -0.07 -9.80 10.99
C LYS A 94 1.35 -9.83 11.58
N LYS A 95 2.37 -9.54 10.77
CA LYS A 95 3.76 -9.45 11.22
C LYS A 95 3.99 -8.28 12.19
N LEU A 96 3.38 -7.13 11.91
CA LEU A 96 3.46 -5.94 12.78
C LEU A 96 2.76 -6.17 14.12
N THR A 97 1.54 -6.70 14.11
CA THR A 97 0.79 -7.05 15.34
C THR A 97 1.57 -8.03 16.20
N LYS A 98 2.17 -9.07 15.60
CA LYS A 98 3.02 -10.01 16.34
C LYS A 98 4.25 -9.35 16.98
N ARG A 99 4.79 -8.30 16.36
CA ARG A 99 5.96 -7.56 16.88
C ARG A 99 5.60 -6.54 17.95
N ALA A 100 4.43 -5.93 17.87
CA ALA A 100 3.96 -4.94 18.83
C ALA A 100 3.42 -5.56 20.13
N CYS A 101 3.16 -6.87 20.14
CA CYS A 101 2.68 -7.62 21.30
C CYS A 101 3.81 -8.31 22.11
N LEU A 102 5.07 -8.17 21.67
CA LEU A 102 6.28 -8.53 22.42
C LEU A 102 6.85 -7.26 23.06
#